data_AF-A0A925VQK6-F1
#
_entry.id   AF-A0A925VQK6-F1
#
_cell.length_a   1.000
_cell.length_b   1.000
_cell.length_c   1.000
_cell.angle_alpha   90.00
_cell.angle_beta   90.00
_cell.angle_gamma   90.00
#
_symmetry.space_group_name_H-M   'P 1'
#
loop_
_entity.id
_entity.type
_entity.pdbx_description
1 polymer ?
#
loop_
_entity_poly.entity_id
_entity_poly.type
_entity_poly.pdbx_seq_one_letter_code
_entity_poly.pdbx_strand_id
1 'polypeptide(L)' 'QRVDWPAGDSVYVPVWAWHHNVNLSQDTVARYVSCDNAPQMLHAGVAMFEPAQ' A
#
# COMPACT_ATOMS: atom_id res chain seq x y z
N GLN A 1 0.11 8.11 9.67
CA GLN A 1 0.67 7.41 10.85
C GLN A 1 1.76 6.46 10.37
N ARG A 2 2.86 6.31 11.12
CA ARG A 2 3.87 5.28 10.82
C ARG A 2 3.46 3.95 11.44
N VAL A 3 3.65 2.86 10.70
CA VAL A 3 3.43 1.48 11.15
C VAL A 3 4.68 0.68 10.81
N ASP A 4 5.34 0.10 11.81
CA ASP A 4 6.43 -0.84 11.60
C ASP A 4 5.83 -2.25 11.55
N TRP A 5 6.14 -3.02 10.50
CA TRP A 5 5.53 -4.33 10.25
C TRP A 5 6.60 -5.37 9.89
N PRO A 6 6.83 -6.40 10.74
CA PRO A 6 7.69 -7.54 10.42
C PRO A 6 7.01 -8.58 9.51
N ALA A 7 7.77 -9.61 9.11
CA ALA A 7 7.23 -10.73 8.36
C ALA A 7 6.13 -11.46 9.16
N GLY A 8 4.99 -11.69 8.50
CA GLY A 8 3.80 -12.31 9.10
C GLY A 8 2.68 -11.32 9.40
N ASP A 9 2.99 -10.02 9.48
CA ASP A 9 1.99 -8.99 9.70
C ASP A 9 1.22 -8.63 8.42
N SER A 10 0.01 -8.12 8.60
CA SER A 10 -0.77 -7.49 7.54
C SER A 10 -1.10 -6.04 7.90
N VAL A 11 -1.00 -5.16 6.91
CA VAL A 11 -1.30 -3.73 7.06
C VAL A 11 -2.45 -3.38 6.13
N TYR A 12 -3.47 -2.72 6.66
CA TYR A 12 -4.58 -2.20 5.86
C TYR A 12 -4.37 -0.72 5.58
N VAL A 13 -4.48 -0.35 4.29
CA VAL A 13 -4.50 1.03 3.84
C VAL A 13 -5.96 1.40 3.53
N PRO A 14 -6.55 2.37 4.27
CA PRO A 14 -7.92 2.80 4.00
C PRO A 14 -8.08 3.45 2.63
N VAL A 15 -9.31 3.42 2.11
CA VAL A 15 -9.69 4.16 0.90
C VAL A 15 -9.35 5.64 1.08
N TRP A 16 -8.68 6.21 0.09
CA TRP A 16 -8.33 7.64 0.03
C TRP A 16 -7.41 8.12 1.18
N ALA A 17 -6.53 7.26 1.67
CA ALA A 17 -5.51 7.62 2.65
C ALA A 17 -4.12 7.72 2.01
N TRP A 18 -3.40 8.80 2.32
CA TRP A 18 -1.99 8.95 1.95
C TRP A 18 -1.13 7.84 2.58
N HIS A 19 -0.32 7.16 1.77
CA HIS A 19 0.56 6.08 2.22
C HIS A 19 1.77 5.92 1.28
N HIS A 20 2.87 5.40 1.82
CA HIS A 20 4.04 4.96 1.08
C HIS A 20 4.77 3.88 1.88
N ASN A 21 5.50 3.00 1.19
CA ASN A 21 6.25 1.92 1.81
C ASN A 21 7.75 2.24 1.79
N VAL A 22 8.43 2.05 2.92
CA VAL A 22 9.88 2.26 3.05
C VAL A 22 10.54 1.00 3.60
N ASN A 23 11.59 0.52 2.93
CA ASN A 23 12.47 -0.49 3.49
C ASN A 23 13.51 0.19 4.40
N LEU A 24 13.50 -0.13 5.69
CA LEU A 24 14.44 0.42 6.66
C LEU A 24 15.77 -0.36 6.72
N SER A 25 15.82 -1.55 6.13
CA SER A 25 17.04 -2.36 6.09
C SER A 25 17.98 -1.87 4.99
N GLN A 26 19.27 -1.77 5.33
CA GLN A 26 20.33 -1.47 4.37
C GLN A 26 20.85 -2.73 3.66
N ASP A 27 20.67 -3.90 4.29
CA ASP A 27 21.32 -5.14 3.88
C ASP A 27 20.35 -6.19 3.33
N THR A 28 19.05 -6.02 3.55
CA THR A 28 18.04 -7.02 3.21
C THR A 28 16.90 -6.45 2.39
N VAL A 29 16.46 -7.23 1.40
CA VAL A 29 15.31 -6.88 0.55
C VAL A 29 14.02 -7.30 1.24
N ALA A 30 13.09 -6.36 1.41
CA ALA A 30 11.73 -6.66 1.83
C ALA A 30 10.88 -7.15 0.63
N ARG A 31 10.11 -8.23 0.82
CA ARG A 31 9.12 -8.73 -0.14
C ARG A 31 7.78 -8.87 0.56
N TYR A 32 6.72 -8.37 -0.06
CA TYR A 32 5.36 -8.44 0.46
C TYR A 32 4.37 -8.62 -0.69
N VAL A 33 3.16 -9.05 -0.35
CA VAL A 33 2.05 -9.17 -1.30
C VAL A 33 1.06 -8.05 -1.03
N SER A 34 0.69 -7.30 -2.06
CA SER A 34 -0.42 -6.34 -2.01
C SER A 34 -1.64 -6.92 -2.72
N CYS A 35 -2.80 -6.70 -2.12
CA CYS A 35 -4.09 -7.03 -2.70
C CYS A 35 -4.94 -5.78 -2.67
N ASP A 36 -5.50 -5.42 -3.81
CA ASP A 36 -6.40 -4.27 -3.95
C ASP A 36 -7.60 -4.65 -4.84
N ASN A 37 -8.59 -3.78 -4.84
CA ASN A 37 -9.80 -3.92 -5.64
C ASN A 37 -9.79 -2.99 -6.88
N ALA A 38 -8.62 -2.52 -7.33
CA ALA A 38 -8.51 -1.59 -8.45
C ALA A 38 -9.19 -2.10 -9.74
N PRO A 39 -9.12 -3.41 -10.11
CA PRO A 39 -9.85 -3.90 -11.29
C PRO A 39 -11.37 -3.68 -11.19
N GLN A 40 -11.94 -3.87 -9.99
CA GLN A 40 -13.36 -3.62 -9.75
C GLN A 40 -13.69 -2.13 -9.80
N MET A 41 -12.85 -1.27 -9.19
CA MET A 41 -13.06 0.18 -9.19
C MET A 41 -12.94 0.79 -10.58
N LEU A 42 -11.99 0.31 -11.39
CA LEU A 42 -11.84 0.68 -12.80
C LEU A 42 -13.07 0.30 -13.61
N HIS A 43 -13.59 -0.93 -13.43
CA HIS A 43 -14.80 -1.37 -14.12
C HIS A 43 -16.04 -0.57 -13.73
N ALA A 44 -16.16 -0.19 -12.46
CA ALA A 44 -17.28 0.61 -11.95
C ALA A 44 -17.18 2.12 -12.31
N GLY A 45 -16.08 2.58 -12.90
CA GLY A 45 -15.89 3.98 -13.27
C GLY A 45 -15.64 4.93 -12.08
N VAL A 46 -15.18 4.41 -10.94
CA VAL A 46 -14.97 5.17 -9.69
C VAL A 46 -13.50 5.20 -9.24
N ALA A 47 -12.58 4.68 -10.07
CA ALA A 47 -11.16 4.72 -9.77
C ALA A 47 -10.64 6.18 -9.80
N MET A 48 -9.95 6.58 -8.74
CA MET A 48 -9.34 7.91 -8.58
C MET A 48 -7.88 7.76 -8.13
N PHE A 49 -7.03 8.71 -8.50
CA PHE A 49 -5.62 8.75 -8.13
C PHE A 49 -5.16 10.19 -7.91
N GLU A 50 -4.47 10.45 -6.80
CA GLU A 50 -3.81 11.72 -6.51
C GLU A 50 -2.30 11.46 -6.31
N PRO A 51 -1.41 12.02 -7.14
CA PRO A 51 0.02 11.84 -6.97
C PRO A 51 0.52 12.61 -5.74
N ALA A 52 1.49 12.03 -5.02
CA ALA A 52 2.24 12.79 -4.03
C ALA A 52 3.05 13.91 -4.71
N GLN A 53 3.12 15.07 -4.09
CA GLN A 53 3.91 16.21 -4.54
C GLN A 53 5.40 16.06 -4.20
#